data_AF-A0A1B6HI30-F1
#
_entry.id   AF-A0A1B6HI30-F1
#
_cell.length_a   1.000
_cell.length_b   1.000
_cell.length_c   1.000
_cell.angle_alpha   90.00
_cell.angle_beta   90.00
_cell.angle_gamma   90.00
#
_symmetry.space_group_name_H-M   'P 1'
#
loop_
_entity.id
_entity.type
_entity.pdbx_description
1 polymer ?
#
loop_
_entity_poly.entity_id
_entity_poly.type
_entity_poly.pdbx_seq_one_letter_code
_entity_poly.pdbx_strand_id
1 'polypeptide(L)'
;MTSETPYHTTIQDTSSLDEFEVSPYPEGQFTFHVPPEAPVFEPSNEEFQDPLLYINKIRPHAERCGICKIRPPSDWQPPFAVDVDRFKFVPRVQRLNELEATTRIKLNFLDQIAKFWELQGSSLKIPMVERRALDLFSLHRIVQEEGGLDAVTKERKWSKIVQRMGLPSGKSLGTLLRNHYERILYPFDVFQQG
;
A
#
# COMPACT_ATOMS: atom_id res chain seq x y z
N MET A 1 -10.76 -6.56 55.76
CA MET A 1 -10.62 -5.09 55.78
C MET A 1 -10.16 -4.69 54.39
N THR A 2 -11.02 -3.94 53.71
CA THR A 2 -10.88 -3.45 52.34
C THR A 2 -9.81 -2.36 52.26
N SER A 3 -9.08 -2.30 51.15
CA SER A 3 -8.40 -1.09 50.71
C SER A 3 -8.48 -1.04 49.19
N GLU A 4 -9.50 -0.32 48.72
CA GLU A 4 -9.72 0.07 47.34
C GLU A 4 -8.63 1.07 46.90
N THR A 5 -8.07 0.88 45.72
CA THR A 5 -7.32 1.93 45.01
C THR A 5 -8.19 2.45 43.86
N PRO A 6 -8.43 3.77 43.77
CA PRO A 6 -9.36 4.34 42.79
C PRO A 6 -8.68 4.48 41.42
N TYR A 7 -9.23 3.82 40.41
CA TYR A 7 -8.91 4.12 39.01
C TYR A 7 -9.60 5.42 38.63
N HIS A 8 -8.82 6.48 38.43
CA HIS A 8 -9.31 7.74 37.89
C HIS A 8 -9.59 7.56 36.40
N THR A 9 -10.86 7.50 36.03
CA THR A 9 -11.31 7.60 34.64
C THR A 9 -11.14 9.04 34.19
N THR A 10 -10.19 9.30 33.28
CA THR A 10 -10.18 10.53 32.49
C THR A 10 -10.78 10.19 31.13
N ILE A 11 -12.03 10.61 30.93
CA ILE A 11 -12.69 10.58 29.62
C ILE A 11 -12.07 11.72 28.82
N GLN A 12 -11.27 11.38 27.81
CA GLN A 12 -10.91 12.34 26.76
C GLN A 12 -12.04 12.38 25.75
N ASP A 13 -12.57 13.59 25.59
CA ASP A 13 -13.65 14.00 24.71
C ASP A 13 -13.36 13.58 23.26
N THR A 14 -14.23 12.76 22.68
CA THR A 14 -14.12 12.26 21.31
C THR A 14 -14.84 13.22 20.37
N SER A 15 -14.27 14.41 20.17
CA SER A 15 -14.78 15.39 19.21
C SER A 15 -13.66 15.86 18.29
N SER A 16 -13.12 14.97 17.46
CA SER A 16 -12.25 15.32 16.33
C SER A 16 -11.95 14.06 15.51
N LEU A 17 -12.96 13.59 14.79
CA LEU A 17 -12.75 12.77 13.59
C LEU A 17 -12.64 13.72 12.40
N ASP A 18 -11.63 14.59 12.43
CA ASP A 18 -11.28 15.41 11.28
C ASP A 18 -10.11 14.76 10.54
N GLU A 19 -10.37 14.56 9.25
CA GLU A 19 -9.43 14.50 8.13
C GLU A 19 -8.34 13.42 8.21
N PHE A 20 -8.51 12.38 7.37
CA PHE A 20 -7.38 11.59 6.88
C PHE A 20 -6.44 12.52 6.08
N GLU A 21 -5.53 13.20 6.78
CA GLU A 21 -4.45 13.96 6.16
C GLU A 21 -3.65 13.02 5.27
N VAL A 22 -3.58 13.39 3.98
CA VAL A 22 -2.64 12.80 3.05
C VAL A 22 -1.25 13.07 3.61
N SER A 23 -0.56 12.01 4.03
CA SER A 23 0.77 12.06 4.62
C SER A 23 1.71 12.99 3.84
N PRO A 24 2.24 14.07 4.47
CA PRO A 24 2.98 15.13 3.79
C PRO A 24 4.44 14.78 3.48
N TYR A 25 4.87 13.53 3.66
CA TYR A 25 6.30 13.20 3.57
C TYR A 25 6.79 13.16 2.11
N PRO A 26 7.83 13.94 1.76
CA PRO A 26 8.49 13.86 0.47
C PRO A 26 9.15 12.48 0.29
N GLU A 27 9.22 12.01 -0.96
CA GLU A 27 9.80 10.70 -1.30
C GLU A 27 11.20 10.53 -0.69
N GLY A 28 11.35 9.65 0.30
CA GLY A 28 12.66 9.28 0.84
C GLY A 28 12.75 8.99 2.34
N GLN A 29 11.73 9.24 3.15
CA GLN A 29 11.82 8.96 4.60
C GLN A 29 10.53 8.35 5.16
N PHE A 30 10.29 7.08 4.82
CA PHE A 30 9.29 6.28 5.52
C PHE A 30 9.80 6.00 6.93
N THR A 31 9.13 6.58 7.94
CA THR A 31 9.35 6.22 9.35
C THR A 31 8.14 5.41 9.80
N PHE A 32 8.39 4.18 10.24
CA PHE A 32 7.31 3.32 10.74
C PHE A 32 6.86 3.80 12.11
N HIS A 33 5.61 4.24 12.20
CA HIS A 33 4.95 4.53 13.48
C HIS A 33 4.08 3.34 13.86
N VAL A 34 4.40 2.71 14.99
CA VAL A 34 3.64 1.57 15.51
C VAL A 34 2.23 2.05 15.90
N PRO A 35 1.16 1.45 15.37
CA PRO A 35 -0.20 1.78 15.79
C PRO A 35 -0.46 1.40 17.26
N PRO A 36 -1.46 2.02 17.92
CA PRO A 36 -1.92 1.58 19.23
C PRO A 36 -2.33 0.11 19.24
N GLU A 37 -2.11 -0.59 20.36
CA GLU A 37 -2.51 -1.99 20.50
C GLU A 37 -4.03 -2.16 20.56
N ALA A 38 -4.52 -3.28 20.00
CA ALA A 38 -5.92 -3.67 20.11
C ALA A 38 -6.27 -4.17 21.54
N PRO A 39 -7.53 -4.00 21.99
CA PRO A 39 -7.94 -4.45 23.32
C PRO A 39 -7.79 -5.97 23.48
N VAL A 40 -7.41 -6.37 24.70
CA VAL A 40 -7.20 -7.77 25.09
C VAL A 40 -8.24 -8.17 26.14
N PHE A 41 -8.88 -9.32 25.94
CA PHE A 41 -9.90 -9.86 26.83
C PHE A 41 -9.49 -11.24 27.33
N GLU A 42 -9.68 -11.49 28.62
CA GLU A 42 -9.32 -12.74 29.31
C GLU A 42 -10.60 -13.29 29.98
N PRO A 43 -11.42 -14.11 29.27
CA PRO A 43 -12.64 -14.69 29.82
C PRO A 43 -12.35 -15.61 31.01
N SER A 44 -13.29 -15.63 31.96
CA SER A 44 -13.34 -16.70 32.95
C SER A 44 -13.69 -18.05 32.30
N ASN A 45 -13.50 -19.15 33.04
CA ASN A 45 -13.88 -20.47 32.58
C ASN A 45 -15.38 -20.61 32.26
N GLU A 46 -16.25 -19.89 32.98
CA GLU A 46 -17.69 -19.86 32.73
C GLU A 46 -18.02 -19.08 31.46
N GLU A 47 -17.38 -17.93 31.27
CA GLU A 47 -17.57 -17.08 30.09
C GLU A 47 -17.05 -17.74 28.82
N PHE A 48 -15.99 -18.55 28.93
CA PHE A 48 -15.39 -19.25 27.80
C PHE A 48 -16.24 -20.43 27.29
N GLN A 49 -17.25 -20.87 28.04
CA GLN A 49 -18.16 -21.95 27.61
C GLN A 49 -19.04 -21.55 26.42
N ASP A 50 -19.46 -20.28 26.34
CA ASP A 50 -20.27 -19.76 25.23
C ASP A 50 -19.53 -18.59 24.52
N PRO A 51 -18.75 -18.89 23.47
CA PRO A 51 -17.98 -17.89 22.76
C PRO A 51 -18.83 -16.77 22.13
N LEU A 52 -20.04 -17.08 21.64
CA LEU A 52 -20.88 -16.09 20.96
C LEU A 52 -21.48 -15.12 21.97
N LEU A 53 -21.90 -15.62 23.14
CA LEU A 53 -22.34 -14.80 24.24
C LEU A 53 -21.22 -13.87 24.73
N TYR A 54 -20.00 -14.41 24.88
CA TYR A 54 -18.84 -13.62 25.28
C TYR A 54 -18.46 -12.55 24.24
N ILE A 55 -18.46 -12.89 22.95
CA ILE A 55 -18.23 -11.93 21.86
C ILE A 55 -19.25 -10.79 21.90
N ASN A 56 -20.53 -11.11 22.11
CA ASN A 56 -21.56 -10.08 22.24
C ASN A 56 -21.38 -9.20 23.49
N LYS A 57 -20.90 -9.78 24.61
CA LYS A 57 -20.55 -9.03 25.82
C LYS A 57 -19.44 -8.00 25.57
N ILE A 58 -18.39 -8.38 24.84
CA ILE A 58 -17.24 -7.50 24.58
C ILE A 58 -17.44 -6.55 23.38
N ARG A 59 -18.43 -6.80 22.52
CA ARG A 59 -18.73 -6.03 21.30
C ARG A 59 -18.71 -4.50 21.49
N PRO A 60 -19.37 -3.90 22.50
CA PRO A 60 -19.40 -2.44 22.65
C PRO A 60 -18.01 -1.81 22.82
N HIS A 61 -17.03 -2.58 23.31
CA HIS A 61 -15.66 -2.13 23.51
C HIS A 61 -14.78 -2.46 22.31
N ALA A 62 -14.89 -3.67 21.76
CA ALA A 62 -14.05 -4.17 20.67
C ALA A 62 -14.41 -3.58 19.29
N GLU A 63 -15.70 -3.29 19.05
CA GLU A 63 -16.20 -2.81 17.75
C GLU A 63 -15.54 -1.50 17.32
N ARG A 64 -15.27 -0.61 18.29
CA ARG A 64 -14.60 0.68 18.03
C ARG A 64 -13.19 0.53 17.46
N CYS A 65 -12.51 -0.58 17.75
CA CYS A 65 -11.14 -0.85 17.28
C CYS A 65 -11.11 -1.72 16.01
N GLY A 66 -12.24 -2.28 15.58
CA GLY A 66 -12.34 -3.22 14.45
C GLY A 66 -11.76 -4.62 14.70
N ILE A 67 -10.78 -4.75 15.59
CA ILE A 67 -10.17 -6.02 16.02
C ILE A 67 -9.98 -6.06 17.54
N CYS A 68 -9.94 -7.27 18.10
CA CYS A 68 -9.55 -7.51 19.49
C CYS A 68 -8.82 -8.85 19.63
N LYS A 69 -8.13 -9.06 20.75
CA LYS A 69 -7.46 -10.32 21.10
C LYS A 69 -8.17 -10.96 22.29
N ILE A 70 -8.49 -12.25 22.19
CA ILE A 70 -9.02 -13.04 23.30
C ILE A 70 -7.94 -14.03 23.73
N ARG A 71 -7.57 -14.03 25.01
CA ARG A 71 -6.69 -15.05 25.60
C ARG A 71 -7.54 -16.06 26.35
N PRO A 72 -7.57 -17.34 25.96
CA PRO A 72 -8.37 -18.34 26.65
C PRO A 72 -7.85 -18.58 28.09
N PRO A 73 -8.65 -19.22 28.96
CA PRO A 73 -8.20 -19.65 30.28
C PRO A 73 -6.91 -20.47 30.23
N SER A 74 -6.03 -20.33 31.23
CA SER A 74 -4.69 -20.94 31.22
C SER A 74 -4.69 -22.48 31.20
N ASP A 75 -5.76 -23.09 31.70
CA ASP A 75 -6.00 -24.53 31.70
C ASP A 75 -6.52 -25.05 30.34
N TRP A 76 -6.95 -24.16 29.45
CA TRP A 76 -7.34 -24.52 28.09
C TRP A 76 -6.13 -24.61 27.16
N GLN A 77 -5.60 -25.83 27.02
CA GLN A 77 -4.44 -26.14 26.18
C GLN A 77 -4.77 -27.32 25.26
N PRO A 78 -5.49 -27.08 24.14
CA PRO A 78 -5.85 -28.14 23.23
C PRO A 78 -4.59 -28.74 22.57
N PRO A 79 -4.52 -30.07 22.40
CA PRO A 79 -3.41 -30.69 21.69
C PRO A 79 -3.44 -30.28 20.21
N PHE A 80 -2.25 -30.12 19.63
CA PHE A 80 -2.14 -29.88 18.19
C PHE A 80 -2.37 -31.20 17.45
N ALA A 81 -3.46 -31.27 16.67
CA ALA A 81 -3.89 -32.52 16.04
C ALA A 81 -3.11 -32.88 14.76
N VAL A 82 -2.27 -31.99 14.24
CA VAL A 82 -1.55 -32.18 12.99
C VAL A 82 -0.15 -32.72 13.26
N ASP A 83 0.16 -33.86 12.63
CA ASP A 83 1.52 -34.42 12.60
C ASP A 83 2.42 -33.54 11.73
N VAL A 84 3.32 -32.80 12.37
CA VAL A 84 4.23 -31.85 11.74
C VAL A 84 5.22 -32.55 10.81
N ASP A 85 5.66 -33.77 11.13
CA ASP A 85 6.66 -34.51 10.34
C ASP A 85 6.09 -35.00 9.01
N ARG A 86 4.76 -35.16 8.94
CA ARG A 86 4.04 -35.64 7.74
C ARG A 86 3.33 -34.52 6.99
N PHE A 87 3.24 -33.32 7.57
CA PHE A 87 2.51 -32.21 6.97
C PHE A 87 3.28 -31.61 5.78
N LYS A 88 2.70 -31.71 4.58
CA LYS A 88 3.22 -31.08 3.37
C LYS A 88 2.21 -30.08 2.83
N PHE A 89 2.68 -28.89 2.53
CA PHE A 89 1.92 -27.87 1.83
C PHE A 89 2.80 -27.18 0.80
N VAL A 90 2.19 -26.64 -0.24
CA VAL A 90 2.90 -25.82 -1.24
C VAL A 90 2.98 -24.39 -0.70
N PRO A 91 4.18 -23.86 -0.42
CA PRO A 91 4.32 -22.50 0.06
C PRO A 91 3.99 -21.50 -1.05
N ARG A 92 3.48 -20.33 -0.67
CA ARG A 92 3.33 -19.17 -1.58
C ARG A 92 4.48 -18.20 -1.35
N VAL A 93 5.14 -17.80 -2.43
CA VAL A 93 6.17 -16.75 -2.39
C VAL A 93 5.48 -15.39 -2.37
N GLN A 94 5.80 -14.55 -1.39
CA GLN A 94 5.27 -13.20 -1.26
C GLN A 94 6.41 -12.19 -1.39
N ARG A 95 6.39 -11.39 -2.46
CA ARG A 95 7.41 -10.37 -2.75
C ARG A 95 6.99 -9.04 -2.12
N LEU A 96 7.65 -8.65 -1.03
CA LEU A 96 7.27 -7.49 -0.21
C LEU A 96 7.30 -6.15 -0.97
N ASN A 97 8.21 -6.03 -1.93
CA ASN A 97 8.27 -4.89 -2.85
C ASN A 97 7.05 -4.79 -3.80
N GLU A 98 6.29 -5.87 -3.99
CA GLU A 98 5.14 -5.94 -4.92
C GLU A 98 3.77 -5.84 -4.19
N LEU A 99 3.78 -5.70 -2.86
CA LEU A 99 2.57 -5.75 -2.01
C LEU A 99 1.85 -4.42 -1.84
N GLU A 100 2.52 -3.30 -2.05
CA GLU A 100 1.89 -1.99 -1.96
C GLU A 100 0.86 -1.84 -3.08
N ALA A 101 -0.35 -1.34 -2.79
CA ALA A 101 -1.42 -1.21 -3.79
C ALA A 101 -0.98 -0.32 -4.98
N THR A 102 -0.20 0.71 -4.70
CA THR A 102 0.51 1.57 -5.65
C THR A 102 1.46 0.76 -6.54
N THR A 103 2.24 -0.16 -5.96
CA THR A 103 3.13 -1.05 -6.71
C THR A 103 2.38 -2.08 -7.55
N ARG A 104 1.25 -2.61 -7.08
CA ARG A 104 0.44 -3.55 -7.87
C ARG A 104 -0.13 -2.89 -9.14
N ILE A 105 -0.59 -1.64 -9.05
CA ILE A 105 -1.04 -0.88 -10.23
C ILE A 105 0.14 -0.64 -11.18
N LYS A 106 1.31 -0.25 -10.66
CA LYS A 106 2.54 -0.09 -11.46
C LYS A 106 2.92 -1.37 -12.19
N LEU A 107 2.91 -2.51 -11.51
CA LEU A 107 3.26 -3.81 -12.09
C LEU A 107 2.27 -4.24 -13.16
N ASN A 108 0.96 -4.07 -12.91
CA ASN A 108 -0.07 -4.37 -13.91
C ASN A 108 0.10 -3.51 -15.18
N PHE A 109 0.41 -2.22 -15.01
CA PHE A 109 0.71 -1.34 -16.14
C PHE A 109 1.94 -1.82 -16.92
N LEU A 110 3.04 -2.12 -16.22
CA LEU A 110 4.28 -2.61 -16.83
C LEU A 110 4.07 -3.93 -17.59
N ASP A 111 3.26 -4.84 -17.05
CA ASP A 111 2.89 -6.10 -17.70
C ASP A 111 2.07 -5.86 -18.98
N GLN A 112 1.11 -4.93 -18.95
CA GLN A 112 0.31 -4.57 -20.14
C GLN A 112 1.18 -3.98 -21.25
N ILE A 113 2.04 -3.01 -20.94
CA ILE A 113 2.91 -2.41 -21.96
C ILE A 113 3.98 -3.38 -22.44
N ALA A 114 4.48 -4.29 -21.59
CA ALA A 114 5.40 -5.34 -22.01
C ALA A 114 4.74 -6.27 -23.04
N LYS A 115 3.52 -6.75 -22.76
CA LYS A 115 2.72 -7.56 -23.69
C LYS A 115 2.43 -6.83 -24.99
N PHE A 116 2.11 -5.53 -24.92
CA PHE A 116 1.92 -4.71 -26.12
C PHE A 116 3.16 -4.75 -27.02
N TRP A 117 4.34 -4.50 -26.49
CA TRP A 117 5.57 -4.51 -27.28
C TRP A 117 5.89 -5.90 -27.84
N GLU A 118 5.68 -6.96 -27.05
CA GLU A 118 5.87 -8.34 -27.50
C GLU A 118 4.96 -8.67 -28.69
N LEU A 119 3.70 -8.22 -28.67
CA LEU A 119 2.76 -8.38 -29.80
C LEU A 119 3.22 -7.60 -31.04
N GLN A 120 3.90 -6.47 -30.88
CA GLN A 120 4.51 -5.71 -31.98
C GLN A 120 5.86 -6.30 -32.45
N GLY A 121 6.30 -7.45 -31.89
CA GLY A 121 7.55 -8.10 -32.25
C GLY A 121 8.79 -7.45 -31.66
N SER A 122 8.65 -6.64 -30.61
CA SER A 122 9.75 -5.95 -29.94
C SER A 122 9.74 -6.24 -28.43
N SER A 123 10.90 -6.20 -27.78
CA SER A 123 10.97 -6.31 -26.31
C SER A 123 10.93 -4.92 -25.67
N LEU A 124 10.13 -4.76 -24.62
CA LEU A 124 10.12 -3.53 -23.83
C LEU A 124 11.49 -3.33 -23.17
N LYS A 125 12.18 -2.25 -23.54
CA LYS A 125 13.46 -1.84 -22.94
C LYS A 125 13.27 -0.56 -22.14
N ILE A 126 13.34 -0.68 -20.82
CA ILE A 126 13.25 0.43 -19.88
C ILE A 126 14.57 1.22 -19.91
N PRO A 127 14.57 2.51 -20.30
CA PRO A 127 15.77 3.32 -20.35
C PRO A 127 16.23 3.72 -18.94
N MET A 128 17.52 4.02 -18.80
CA MET A 128 18.08 4.62 -17.58
C MET A 128 18.16 6.14 -17.74
N VAL A 129 17.68 6.87 -16.74
CA VAL A 129 17.76 8.34 -16.64
C VAL A 129 18.41 8.66 -15.29
N GLU A 130 19.48 9.46 -15.30
CA GLU A 130 20.23 9.82 -14.07
C GLU A 130 20.62 8.60 -13.19
N ARG A 131 21.08 7.52 -13.85
CA ARG A 131 21.48 6.24 -13.22
C ARG A 131 20.34 5.49 -12.52
N ARG A 132 19.08 5.86 -12.76
CA ARG A 132 17.89 5.14 -12.28
C ARG A 132 17.08 4.63 -13.47
N ALA A 133 16.45 3.47 -13.33
CA ALA A 133 15.48 3.01 -14.33
C ALA A 133 14.30 3.98 -14.38
N LEU A 134 13.87 4.35 -15.58
CA LEU A 134 12.75 5.26 -15.76
C LEU A 134 11.44 4.61 -15.30
N ASP A 135 10.73 5.24 -14.34
CA ASP A 135 9.39 4.82 -13.94
C ASP A 135 8.37 5.21 -15.02
N LEU A 136 8.10 4.26 -15.92
CA LEU A 136 7.17 4.44 -17.04
C LEU A 136 5.74 4.70 -16.58
N PHE A 137 5.30 4.10 -15.48
CA PHE A 137 3.95 4.32 -14.96
C PHE A 137 3.78 5.74 -14.44
N SER A 138 4.72 6.21 -13.63
CA SER A 138 4.68 7.56 -13.08
C SER A 138 4.78 8.61 -14.20
N LEU A 139 5.64 8.37 -15.19
CA LEU A 139 5.76 9.23 -16.36
C LEU A 139 4.45 9.28 -17.17
N HIS A 140 3.87 8.12 -17.49
CA HIS A 140 2.59 8.03 -18.19
C HIS A 140 1.48 8.78 -17.43
N ARG A 141 1.31 8.48 -16.14
CA ARG A 141 0.27 9.11 -15.31
C ARG A 141 0.39 10.64 -15.28
N ILE A 142 1.59 11.17 -15.03
CA ILE A 142 1.81 12.63 -14.96
C ILE A 142 1.54 13.32 -16.30
N VAL A 143 1.91 12.69 -17.42
CA VAL A 143 1.64 13.23 -18.76
C VAL A 143 0.15 13.23 -19.06
N GLN A 144 -0.57 12.15 -18.74
CA GLN A 144 -2.02 12.08 -18.92
C GLN A 144 -2.76 13.11 -18.04
N GLU A 145 -2.35 13.30 -16.79
CA GLU A 145 -2.88 14.36 -15.90
C GLU A 145 -2.71 15.77 -16.48
N GLU A 146 -1.63 16.02 -17.23
CA GLU A 146 -1.35 17.30 -17.88
C GLU A 146 -1.96 17.43 -19.29
N GLY A 147 -2.86 16.52 -19.68
CA GLY A 147 -3.60 16.57 -20.93
C GLY A 147 -2.96 15.81 -22.09
N GLY A 148 -2.02 14.89 -21.81
CA GLY A 148 -1.36 14.05 -22.80
C GLY A 148 -0.13 14.68 -23.45
N LEU A 149 0.51 13.91 -24.34
CA LEU A 149 1.78 14.27 -24.98
C LEU A 149 1.74 15.64 -25.69
N ASP A 150 0.67 15.90 -26.43
CA ASP A 150 0.53 17.09 -27.26
C ASP A 150 0.37 18.36 -26.41
N ALA A 151 -0.46 18.31 -25.37
CA ALA A 151 -0.67 19.43 -24.45
C ALA A 151 0.62 19.78 -23.70
N VAL A 152 1.30 18.77 -23.14
CA VAL A 152 2.58 18.94 -22.43
C VAL A 152 3.64 19.56 -23.33
N THR A 153 3.71 19.10 -24.59
CA THR A 153 4.69 19.59 -25.56
C THR A 153 4.40 21.01 -26.02
N LYS A 154 3.13 21.33 -26.30
CA LYS A 154 2.68 22.67 -26.71
C LYS A 154 2.91 23.70 -25.61
N GLU A 155 2.64 23.32 -24.36
CA GLU A 155 2.76 24.20 -23.19
C GLU A 155 4.17 24.17 -22.55
N ARG A 156 5.13 23.45 -23.15
CA ARG A 156 6.52 23.32 -22.67
C ARG A 156 6.63 22.85 -21.21
N LYS A 157 5.73 21.96 -20.79
CA LYS A 157 5.60 21.49 -19.40
C LYS A 157 6.58 20.37 -19.01
N TRP A 158 7.41 19.90 -19.93
CA TRP A 158 8.37 18.81 -19.68
C TRP A 158 9.29 19.06 -18.47
N SER A 159 9.71 20.30 -18.23
CA SER A 159 10.50 20.65 -17.04
C SER A 159 9.73 20.44 -15.73
N LYS A 160 8.43 20.72 -15.72
CA LYS A 160 7.54 20.45 -14.57
C LYS A 160 7.40 18.95 -14.33
N ILE A 161 7.34 18.15 -15.38
CA ILE A 161 7.27 16.69 -15.29
C ILE A 161 8.57 16.12 -14.70
N VAL A 162 9.73 16.61 -15.13
CA VAL A 162 11.03 16.22 -14.54
C VAL A 162 11.04 16.48 -13.03
N GLN A 163 10.54 17.65 -12.59
CA GLN A 163 10.44 17.99 -11.18
C GLN A 163 9.46 17.08 -10.41
N ARG A 164 8.28 16.80 -10.98
CA ARG A 164 7.30 15.88 -10.35
C ARG A 164 7.79 14.43 -10.32
N MET A 165 8.67 14.04 -11.23
CA MET A 165 9.34 12.73 -11.24
C MET A 165 10.48 12.61 -10.21
N GLY A 166 10.74 13.66 -9.42
CA GLY A 166 11.84 13.67 -8.44
C GLY A 166 13.24 13.68 -9.06
N LEU A 167 13.35 14.03 -10.36
CA LEU A 167 14.61 14.09 -11.07
C LEU A 167 15.25 15.49 -10.93
N PRO A 168 16.59 15.59 -10.89
CA PRO A 168 17.27 16.87 -10.82
C PRO A 168 16.89 17.76 -12.02
N SER A 169 16.71 19.06 -11.78
CA SER A 169 16.35 20.02 -12.84
C SER A 169 17.54 20.27 -13.77
N GLY A 170 17.71 19.44 -14.80
CA GLY A 170 18.75 19.57 -15.83
C GLY A 170 18.22 20.14 -17.14
N LYS A 171 19.03 20.94 -17.85
CA LYS A 171 18.64 21.62 -19.12
C LYS A 171 18.20 20.66 -20.24
N SER A 172 18.57 19.38 -20.19
CA SER A 172 18.29 18.38 -21.23
C SER A 172 17.30 17.28 -20.82
N LEU A 173 16.95 17.18 -19.53
CA LEU A 173 16.14 16.05 -19.03
C LEU A 173 14.69 16.11 -19.52
N GLY A 174 14.13 17.30 -19.69
CA GLY A 174 12.78 17.45 -20.25
C GLY A 174 12.67 16.90 -21.67
N THR A 175 13.65 17.22 -22.53
CA THR A 175 13.73 16.68 -23.89
C THR A 175 14.00 15.17 -23.90
N LEU A 176 14.82 14.68 -22.98
CA LEU A 176 15.10 13.25 -22.85
C LEU A 176 13.83 12.46 -22.46
N LEU A 177 13.08 12.92 -21.46
CA LEU A 177 11.83 12.30 -21.05
C LEU A 177 10.80 12.31 -22.19
N ARG A 178 10.70 13.42 -22.93
CA ARG A 178 9.86 13.52 -24.12
C ARG A 178 10.22 12.44 -25.14
N ASN A 179 11.50 12.33 -25.52
CA ASN A 179 11.96 11.34 -26.49
C ASN A 179 11.67 9.90 -26.03
N HIS A 180 11.81 9.62 -24.73
CA HIS A 180 11.46 8.31 -24.17
C HIS A 180 9.95 8.07 -24.20
N TYR A 181 9.14 9.08 -23.90
CA TYR A 181 7.69 9.00 -23.98
C TYR A 181 7.23 8.70 -25.41
N GLU A 182 7.67 9.50 -26.37
CA GLU A 182 7.31 9.37 -27.79
C GLU A 182 7.69 7.99 -28.33
N ARG A 183 8.82 7.43 -27.90
CA ARG A 183 9.30 6.13 -28.38
C ARG A 183 8.62 4.93 -27.72
N ILE A 184 8.32 5.02 -26.42
CA ILE A 184 7.88 3.86 -25.61
C ILE A 184 6.39 3.90 -25.30
N LEU A 185 5.89 5.05 -24.84
CA LEU A 185 4.55 5.20 -24.28
C LEU A 185 3.54 5.65 -25.32
N TYR A 186 3.91 6.57 -26.21
CA TYR A 186 2.96 7.10 -27.21
C TYR A 186 2.33 6.03 -28.12
N PRO A 187 3.06 5.01 -28.63
CA PRO A 187 2.42 3.92 -29.39
C PRO A 187 1.40 3.14 -28.57
N PHE A 188 1.64 2.97 -27.27
CA PHE A 188 0.73 2.31 -26.35
C PHE A 188 -0.50 3.19 -26.06
N ASP A 189 -0.32 4.49 -25.86
CA ASP A 189 -1.42 5.45 -25.67
C ASP A 189 -2.38 5.46 -26.87
N VAL A 190 -1.84 5.48 -28.09
CA VAL A 190 -2.63 5.43 -29.33
C VAL A 190 -3.39 4.10 -29.42
N PHE A 191 -2.76 2.98 -29.05
CA PHE A 191 -3.42 1.67 -29.00
C PHE A 191 -4.54 1.60 -27.96
N GLN A 192 -4.43 2.30 -26.82
CA GLN A 192 -5.48 2.34 -25.81
C GLN A 192 -6.65 3.26 -26.17
N GLN A 193 -6.42 4.26 -27.03
CA GLN A 193 -7.45 5.21 -27.48
C GLN A 193 -8.24 4.75 -28.71
N GLY A 194 -7.73 3.76 -29.46
CA GLY A 194 -8.37 3.16 -30.62
C GLY A 194 -9.14 1.88 -30.29
#